data_AF-A0AA87U467-F1
#
_entry.id   AF-A0AA87U467-F1
#
_cell.length_a   1.000
_cell.length_b   1.000
_cell.length_c   1.000
_cell.angle_alpha   90.00
_cell.angle_beta   90.00
_cell.angle_gamma   90.00
#
_symmetry.space_group_name_H-M   'P 1'
#
loop_
_entity.id
_entity.type
_entity.pdbx_description
1 polymer ?
#
loop_
_entity_poly.entity_id
_entity_poly.type
_entity_poly.pdbx_seq_one_letter_code
_entity_poly.pdbx_strand_id
1 'polypeptide(L)'
;MQSQADFDRIIKQIAAGSEPSVSGWQKLINNRHASLGYTPRPVSVIFRGNDGVHAQNYALLFNDAAAAYALALRWKISGDPAYAIRAIKVLNDWSSTLTEVDGTSDKFLAAGIYGYEMANAAEIMRGYSGWSGDDFARFQTMMLTIFYPMNHDFLVRHNGAKVDHYWANWDLSNLASIMAIGVLTDRVDIYKEAIDYLYNGAGNGALNKTFWKVYDGGLAQVQESGRDQGHTTLDIALVGAICQMAWSQGDDLYGYDNNLVLAGAEYAAKYNLGYDVPYTTYKNSDVTQTAISEADRGTERPIWEMLYNHYVVLKGLDAPNVSAFAAKLRPEGGGGDYGPNSGGYDQLGYGTLLYTLD
;
A
#
# COMPACT_ATOMS: atom_id res chain seq x y z
N MET A 1 5.12 8.48 -0.45
CA MET A 1 4.86 8.12 -1.87
C MET A 1 4.83 9.32 -2.83
N GLN A 2 4.47 10.52 -2.39
CA GLN A 2 4.34 11.72 -3.24
C GLN A 2 5.44 12.72 -2.91
N SER A 3 6.03 13.33 -3.95
CA SER A 3 6.94 14.47 -3.83
C SER A 3 6.18 15.79 -3.87
N GLN A 4 6.86 16.90 -3.54
CA GLN A 4 6.28 18.23 -3.71
C GLN A 4 5.93 18.53 -5.18
N ALA A 5 6.77 18.06 -6.12
CA ALA A 5 6.53 18.22 -7.55
C ALA A 5 5.26 17.49 -8.02
N ASP A 6 4.94 16.34 -7.41
CA ASP A 6 3.67 15.64 -7.68
C ASP A 6 2.46 16.49 -7.27
N PHE A 7 2.50 17.09 -6.08
CA PHE A 7 1.41 17.97 -5.63
C PHE A 7 1.27 19.22 -6.50
N ASP A 8 2.38 19.83 -6.90
CA ASP A 8 2.36 21.00 -7.79
C ASP A 8 1.73 20.65 -9.16
N ARG A 9 2.04 19.47 -9.71
CA ARG A 9 1.40 18.93 -10.92
C ARG A 9 -0.11 18.76 -10.72
N ILE A 10 -0.52 18.08 -9.65
CA ILE A 10 -1.94 17.80 -9.36
C ILE A 10 -2.74 19.10 -9.24
N ILE A 11 -2.23 20.07 -8.49
CA ILE A 11 -2.88 21.37 -8.29
C ILE A 11 -3.06 22.09 -9.63
N LYS A 12 -2.02 22.09 -10.48
CA LYS A 12 -2.07 22.68 -11.82
C LYS A 12 -3.13 21.99 -12.70
N GLN A 13 -3.17 20.66 -12.72
CA GLN A 13 -4.15 19.89 -13.51
C GLN A 13 -5.59 20.16 -13.06
N ILE A 14 -5.85 20.20 -11.75
CA ILE A 14 -7.19 20.52 -11.21
C ILE A 14 -7.58 21.95 -11.56
N ALA A 15 -6.67 22.93 -11.40
CA ALA A 15 -6.94 24.32 -11.74
C ALA A 15 -7.21 24.54 -13.23
N ALA A 16 -6.60 23.72 -14.09
CA ALA A 16 -6.81 23.73 -15.54
C ALA A 16 -8.09 22.98 -15.98
N GLY A 17 -8.78 22.28 -15.09
CA GLY A 17 -9.93 21.46 -15.44
C GLY A 17 -9.57 20.17 -16.19
N SER A 18 -8.35 19.66 -16.04
CA SER A 18 -7.84 18.50 -16.77
C SER A 18 -8.44 17.19 -16.26
N GLU A 19 -9.04 16.42 -17.18
CA GLU A 19 -9.44 15.03 -16.91
C GLU A 19 -8.28 14.06 -17.21
N PRO A 20 -8.15 12.94 -16.46
CA PRO A 20 -9.05 12.48 -15.40
C PRO A 20 -8.77 13.06 -13.99
N SER A 21 -7.82 13.99 -13.84
CA SER A 21 -7.40 14.52 -12.53
C SER A 21 -8.54 15.21 -11.76
N VAL A 22 -9.43 15.95 -12.46
CA VAL A 22 -10.65 16.52 -11.85
C VAL A 22 -11.56 15.42 -11.31
N SER A 23 -11.82 14.36 -12.09
CA SER A 23 -12.59 13.21 -11.63
C SER A 23 -11.96 12.50 -10.42
N GLY A 24 -10.63 12.38 -10.39
CA GLY A 24 -9.89 11.87 -9.23
C GLY A 24 -10.06 12.75 -7.99
N TRP A 25 -10.00 14.08 -8.15
CA TRP A 25 -10.28 15.03 -7.06
C TRP A 25 -11.71 14.88 -6.54
N GLN A 26 -12.69 14.71 -7.44
CA GLN A 26 -14.08 14.48 -7.04
C GLN A 26 -14.26 13.18 -6.24
N LYS A 27 -13.54 12.11 -6.59
CA LYS A 27 -13.51 10.88 -5.78
C LYS A 27 -13.02 11.14 -4.36
N LEU A 28 -11.92 11.87 -4.21
CA LEU A 28 -11.39 12.22 -2.88
C LEU A 28 -12.39 13.06 -2.06
N ILE A 29 -12.96 14.13 -2.63
CA ILE A 29 -13.79 15.04 -1.82
C ILE A 29 -15.14 14.43 -1.41
N ASN A 30 -15.63 13.44 -2.16
CA ASN A 30 -16.87 12.73 -1.88
C ASN A 30 -16.68 11.54 -0.92
N ASN A 31 -15.44 11.11 -0.67
CA ASN A 31 -15.17 10.01 0.26
C ASN A 31 -15.42 10.47 1.71
N ARG A 32 -16.20 9.69 2.47
CA ARG A 32 -16.56 10.01 3.87
C ARG A 32 -15.37 10.19 4.80
N HIS A 33 -14.25 9.51 4.51
CA HIS A 33 -13.02 9.60 5.28
C HIS A 33 -12.32 10.96 5.09
N ALA A 34 -12.61 11.67 4.00
CA ALA A 34 -12.12 13.01 3.72
C ALA A 34 -12.98 14.13 4.35
N SER A 35 -13.91 13.80 5.26
CA SER A 35 -14.85 14.75 5.87
C SER A 35 -14.26 15.48 7.07
N LEU A 36 -14.50 16.80 7.18
CA LEU A 36 -14.19 17.56 8.41
C LEU A 36 -15.01 17.11 9.62
N GLY A 37 -16.07 16.32 9.43
CA GLY A 37 -16.84 15.69 10.51
C GLY A 37 -16.23 14.38 11.03
N TYR A 38 -15.18 13.85 10.40
CA TYR A 38 -14.58 12.57 10.77
C TYR A 38 -14.08 12.57 12.21
N THR A 39 -14.40 11.54 12.99
CA THR A 39 -13.97 11.43 14.40
C THR A 39 -13.17 10.14 14.58
N PRO A 40 -11.86 10.23 14.91
CA PRO A 40 -11.03 9.05 15.13
C PRO A 40 -11.46 8.27 16.38
N ARG A 41 -11.09 7.00 16.42
CA ARG A 41 -11.45 6.05 17.48
C ARG A 41 -10.21 5.28 17.94
N PRO A 42 -9.21 5.96 18.50
CA PRO A 42 -8.00 5.31 19.00
C PRO A 42 -8.32 4.37 20.16
N VAL A 43 -7.57 3.28 20.27
CA VAL A 43 -7.62 2.33 21.38
C VAL A 43 -6.20 1.94 21.77
N SER A 44 -6.01 1.48 23.02
CA SER A 44 -4.68 1.12 23.51
C SER A 44 -4.10 -0.13 22.84
N VAL A 45 -4.95 -1.10 22.52
CA VAL A 45 -4.54 -2.34 21.86
C VAL A 45 -5.41 -2.61 20.64
N ILE A 46 -4.77 -2.85 19.50
CA ILE A 46 -5.42 -3.38 18.29
C ILE A 46 -5.29 -4.88 18.26
N PHE A 47 -6.42 -5.60 18.18
CA PHE A 47 -6.49 -7.04 17.99
C PHE A 47 -6.89 -7.39 16.57
N ARG A 48 -6.09 -8.24 15.91
CA ARG A 48 -6.40 -8.86 14.61
C ARG A 48 -6.20 -10.37 14.65
N GLY A 49 -7.15 -11.09 14.07
CA GLY A 49 -7.28 -12.54 14.17
C GLY A 49 -8.12 -12.99 15.36
N ASN A 50 -8.67 -14.20 15.29
CA ASN A 50 -9.48 -14.78 16.36
C ASN A 50 -8.60 -15.63 17.29
N ASP A 51 -8.24 -15.07 18.45
CA ASP A 51 -7.49 -15.77 19.51
C ASP A 51 -8.39 -16.48 20.54
N GLY A 52 -9.72 -16.36 20.40
CA GLY A 52 -10.71 -16.92 21.32
C GLY A 52 -10.91 -16.12 22.62
N VAL A 53 -10.23 -15.00 22.80
CA VAL A 53 -10.24 -14.17 24.02
C VAL A 53 -10.67 -12.73 23.72
N HIS A 54 -10.07 -12.11 22.71
CA HIS A 54 -10.25 -10.71 22.39
C HIS A 54 -11.08 -10.55 21.11
N ALA A 55 -12.04 -9.63 21.14
CA ALA A 55 -12.78 -9.26 19.93
C ALA A 55 -11.86 -8.47 18.99
N GLN A 56 -11.90 -8.82 17.70
CA GLN A 56 -11.18 -8.09 16.67
C GLN A 56 -11.68 -6.64 16.59
N ASN A 57 -10.75 -5.68 16.63
CA ASN A 57 -11.06 -4.25 16.59
C ASN A 57 -10.21 -3.48 15.56
N TYR A 58 -9.38 -4.18 14.76
CA TYR A 58 -8.48 -3.60 13.75
C TYR A 58 -9.18 -2.70 12.71
N ALA A 59 -10.50 -2.83 12.54
CA ALA A 59 -11.30 -1.91 11.74
C ALA A 59 -11.29 -0.47 12.25
N LEU A 60 -11.03 -0.25 13.53
CA LEU A 60 -10.82 1.10 14.06
C LEU A 60 -9.58 1.74 13.43
N LEU A 61 -8.48 1.00 13.34
CA LEU A 61 -7.22 1.50 12.82
C LEU A 61 -7.27 1.71 11.30
N PHE A 62 -7.78 0.77 10.50
CA PHE A 62 -7.78 0.94 9.04
C PHE A 62 -8.71 2.07 8.56
N ASN A 63 -9.84 2.31 9.24
CA ASN A 63 -10.70 3.45 8.88
C ASN A 63 -10.00 4.77 9.21
N ASP A 64 -9.31 4.83 10.35
CA ASP A 64 -8.61 6.04 10.79
C ASP A 64 -7.35 6.31 9.94
N ALA A 65 -6.61 5.28 9.52
CA ALA A 65 -5.50 5.41 8.58
C ALA A 65 -5.96 5.97 7.23
N ALA A 66 -7.04 5.42 6.67
CA ALA A 66 -7.64 5.93 5.44
C ALA A 66 -8.13 7.39 5.58
N ALA A 67 -8.69 7.76 6.73
CA ALA A 67 -9.08 9.14 7.02
C ALA A 67 -7.89 10.08 7.15
N ALA A 68 -6.85 9.69 7.90
CA ALA A 68 -5.64 10.49 8.04
C ALA A 68 -5.02 10.79 6.66
N TYR A 69 -4.92 9.79 5.79
CA TYR A 69 -4.39 9.96 4.43
C TYR A 69 -5.29 10.85 3.57
N ALA A 70 -6.60 10.58 3.52
CA ALA A 70 -7.53 11.35 2.72
C ALA A 70 -7.59 12.84 3.15
N LEU A 71 -7.59 13.10 4.46
CA LEU A 71 -7.55 14.46 5.01
C LEU A 71 -6.21 15.16 4.74
N ALA A 72 -5.10 14.44 4.81
CA ALA A 72 -3.78 14.97 4.45
C ALA A 72 -3.74 15.39 2.98
N LEU A 73 -4.29 14.58 2.07
CA LEU A 73 -4.44 14.92 0.65
C LEU A 73 -5.36 16.13 0.44
N ARG A 74 -6.50 16.18 1.14
CA ARG A 74 -7.42 17.34 1.09
C ARG A 74 -6.67 18.63 1.43
N TRP A 75 -5.89 18.64 2.51
CA TRP A 75 -5.08 19.80 2.88
C TRP A 75 -4.02 20.10 1.84
N LYS A 76 -3.19 19.12 1.48
CA LYS A 76 -2.01 19.36 0.64
C LYS A 76 -2.38 19.89 -0.75
N ILE A 77 -3.52 19.47 -1.29
CA ILE A 77 -4.01 19.90 -2.61
C ILE A 77 -4.81 21.20 -2.54
N SER A 78 -5.72 21.36 -1.56
CA SER A 78 -6.58 22.55 -1.49
C SER A 78 -5.96 23.76 -0.77
N GLY A 79 -4.95 23.51 0.07
CA GLY A 79 -4.38 24.51 0.98
C GLY A 79 -5.24 24.82 2.20
N ASP A 80 -6.41 24.21 2.38
CA ASP A 80 -7.31 24.50 3.50
C ASP A 80 -6.79 23.86 4.81
N PRO A 81 -6.39 24.67 5.81
CA PRO A 81 -5.82 24.19 7.07
C PRO A 81 -6.80 23.39 7.94
N ALA A 82 -8.12 23.50 7.72
CA ALA A 82 -9.10 22.71 8.47
C ALA A 82 -8.89 21.20 8.27
N TYR A 83 -8.48 20.79 7.06
CA TYR A 83 -8.15 19.40 6.76
C TYR A 83 -6.86 18.95 7.41
N ALA A 84 -5.83 19.82 7.47
CA ALA A 84 -4.58 19.52 8.17
C ALA A 84 -4.81 19.29 9.67
N ILE A 85 -5.59 20.17 10.30
CA ILE A 85 -5.94 20.07 11.72
C ILE A 85 -6.66 18.74 11.97
N ARG A 86 -7.55 18.32 11.07
CA ARG A 86 -8.26 17.04 11.22
C ARG A 86 -7.35 15.83 11.00
N ALA A 87 -6.47 15.86 10.00
CA ALA A 87 -5.50 14.79 9.75
C ALA A 87 -4.57 14.60 10.95
N ILE A 88 -3.99 15.70 11.46
CA ILE A 88 -3.12 15.69 12.64
C ILE A 88 -3.86 15.21 13.88
N LYS A 89 -5.14 15.56 14.04
CA LYS A 89 -5.94 15.03 15.15
C LYS A 89 -5.97 13.49 15.11
N VAL A 90 -6.21 12.88 13.96
CA VAL A 90 -6.20 11.41 13.83
C VAL A 90 -4.82 10.84 14.21
N LEU A 91 -3.75 11.37 13.63
CA LEU A 91 -2.37 10.92 13.87
C LEU A 91 -1.98 11.07 15.35
N ASN A 92 -2.26 12.23 15.95
CA ASN A 92 -1.94 12.53 17.34
C ASN A 92 -2.74 11.66 18.32
N ASP A 93 -4.05 11.50 18.08
CA ASP A 93 -4.92 10.69 18.91
C ASP A 93 -4.42 9.24 19.00
N TRP A 94 -4.03 8.62 17.87
CA TRP A 94 -3.40 7.29 17.86
C TRP A 94 -2.04 7.29 18.56
N SER A 95 -1.14 8.22 18.24
CA SER A 95 0.20 8.29 18.87
C SER A 95 0.19 8.50 20.38
N SER A 96 -0.90 9.05 20.92
CA SER A 96 -1.06 9.29 22.37
C SER A 96 -1.73 8.12 23.10
N THR A 97 -2.33 7.18 22.36
CA THR A 97 -3.22 6.15 22.92
C THR A 97 -2.72 4.74 22.66
N LEU A 98 -2.27 4.43 21.45
CA LEU A 98 -1.85 3.08 21.06
C LEU A 98 -0.59 2.69 21.81
N THR A 99 -0.63 1.53 22.45
CA THR A 99 0.50 0.93 23.14
C THR A 99 0.92 -0.39 22.52
N GLU A 100 0.01 -1.08 21.82
CA GLU A 100 0.27 -2.42 21.30
C GLU A 100 -0.62 -2.79 20.10
N VAL A 101 -0.08 -3.63 19.21
CA VAL A 101 -0.85 -4.40 18.22
C VAL A 101 -0.69 -5.87 18.62
N ASP A 102 -1.78 -6.63 18.69
CA ASP A 102 -1.78 -8.02 19.12
C ASP A 102 -2.85 -8.86 18.41
N GLY A 103 -2.97 -10.13 18.81
CA GLY A 103 -3.87 -11.14 18.25
C GLY A 103 -3.11 -12.37 17.76
N THR A 104 -3.66 -13.06 16.77
CA THR A 104 -3.01 -14.24 16.15
C THR A 104 -1.84 -13.78 15.28
N SER A 105 -1.32 -14.64 14.38
CA SER A 105 -0.40 -14.20 13.34
C SER A 105 -0.90 -12.98 12.57
N ASP A 106 -2.22 -12.79 12.42
CA ASP A 106 -2.77 -11.69 11.64
C ASP A 106 -2.40 -10.29 12.17
N LYS A 107 -1.87 -10.18 13.40
CA LYS A 107 -1.30 -8.92 13.91
C LYS A 107 -0.16 -8.37 13.07
N PHE A 108 0.63 -9.24 12.43
CA PHE A 108 1.69 -8.83 11.50
C PHE A 108 1.11 -8.16 10.24
N LEU A 109 -0.08 -8.59 9.78
CA LEU A 109 -0.79 -7.89 8.71
C LEU A 109 -1.34 -6.54 9.18
N ALA A 110 -1.80 -6.44 10.43
CA ALA A 110 -2.23 -5.15 10.98
C ALA A 110 -1.07 -4.15 11.10
N ALA A 111 0.10 -4.59 11.58
CA ALA A 111 1.28 -3.73 11.69
C ALA A 111 1.85 -3.35 10.32
N GLY A 112 1.92 -4.32 9.39
CA GLY A 112 2.40 -4.09 8.03
C GLY A 112 1.52 -3.10 7.29
N ILE A 113 0.26 -3.48 7.06
CA ILE A 113 -0.67 -2.72 6.22
C ILE A 113 -0.95 -1.34 6.83
N TYR A 114 -1.42 -1.27 8.07
CA TYR A 114 -1.88 0.02 8.60
C TYR A 114 -0.70 0.91 9.03
N GLY A 115 0.46 0.31 9.33
CA GLY A 115 1.66 1.06 9.66
C GLY A 115 2.20 1.87 8.47
N TYR A 116 2.26 1.28 7.27
CA TYR A 116 2.74 2.03 6.09
C TYR A 116 1.77 3.15 5.69
N GLU A 117 0.46 2.92 5.84
CA GLU A 117 -0.56 3.92 5.53
C GLU A 117 -0.49 5.12 6.47
N MET A 118 -0.42 4.85 7.79
CA MET A 118 -0.24 5.88 8.81
C MET A 118 1.06 6.67 8.60
N ALA A 119 2.15 5.99 8.25
CA ALA A 119 3.43 6.64 7.97
C ALA A 119 3.37 7.55 6.74
N ASN A 120 2.72 7.11 5.65
CA ASN A 120 2.56 7.96 4.45
C ASN A 120 1.64 9.16 4.70
N ALA A 121 0.57 8.99 5.48
CA ALA A 121 -0.28 10.11 5.90
C ALA A 121 0.51 11.15 6.73
N ALA A 122 1.32 10.67 7.68
CA ALA A 122 2.21 11.52 8.47
C ALA A 122 3.27 12.22 7.61
N GLU A 123 3.87 11.54 6.64
CA GLU A 123 4.90 12.13 5.78
C GLU A 123 4.35 13.30 4.95
N ILE A 124 3.11 13.22 4.45
CA ILE A 124 2.46 14.36 3.78
C ILE A 124 2.36 15.56 4.73
N MET A 125 2.03 15.30 6.01
CA MET A 125 1.83 16.33 7.03
C MET A 125 3.13 16.91 7.60
N ARG A 126 4.30 16.30 7.38
CA ARG A 126 5.60 16.72 7.96
C ARG A 126 5.90 18.22 7.80
N GLY A 127 5.50 18.81 6.68
CA GLY A 127 5.75 20.23 6.37
C GLY A 127 4.70 21.21 6.90
N TYR A 128 3.64 20.77 7.57
CA TYR A 128 2.59 21.65 8.08
C TYR A 128 3.01 22.31 9.39
N SER A 129 3.12 23.65 9.41
CA SER A 129 3.58 24.41 10.57
C SER A 129 2.67 24.31 11.81
N GLY A 130 1.44 23.82 11.66
CA GLY A 130 0.51 23.61 12.77
C GLY A 130 0.67 22.25 13.46
N TRP A 131 1.55 21.35 12.98
CA TRP A 131 1.91 20.14 13.73
C TRP A 131 3.03 20.47 14.71
N SER A 132 2.76 20.32 16.00
CA SER A 132 3.78 20.50 17.04
C SER A 132 4.94 19.52 16.84
N GLY A 133 6.17 19.99 17.05
CA GLY A 133 7.37 19.14 16.97
C GLY A 133 7.33 17.99 17.97
N ASP A 134 6.82 18.22 19.19
CA ASP A 134 6.68 17.19 20.22
C ASP A 134 5.64 16.13 19.84
N ASP A 135 4.54 16.56 19.21
CA ASP A 135 3.50 15.65 18.72
C ASP A 135 4.01 14.80 17.55
N PHE A 136 4.76 15.41 16.63
CA PHE A 136 5.38 14.69 15.53
C PHE A 136 6.43 13.68 16.03
N ALA A 137 7.29 14.09 16.97
CA ALA A 137 8.27 13.19 17.59
C ALA A 137 7.60 12.03 18.34
N ARG A 138 6.46 12.26 19.02
CA ARG A 138 5.67 11.19 19.63
C ARG A 138 5.12 10.22 18.58
N PHE A 139 4.61 10.74 17.47
CA PHE A 139 4.15 9.89 16.36
C PHE A 139 5.29 9.03 15.78
N GLN A 140 6.44 9.64 15.48
CA GLN A 140 7.63 8.91 15.04
C GLN A 140 8.05 7.84 16.06
N THR A 141 7.98 8.15 17.35
CA THR A 141 8.26 7.20 18.43
C THR A 141 7.30 6.01 18.38
N MET A 142 5.98 6.23 18.26
CA MET A 142 5.00 5.15 18.11
C MET A 142 5.35 4.22 16.93
N MET A 143 5.73 4.80 15.78
CA MET A 143 6.13 4.01 14.61
C MET A 143 7.38 3.17 14.87
N LEU A 144 8.38 3.70 15.57
CA LEU A 144 9.64 3.02 15.87
C LEU A 144 9.55 2.00 17.00
N THR A 145 8.61 2.14 17.94
CA THR A 145 8.53 1.28 19.13
C THR A 145 7.41 0.25 19.08
N ILE A 146 6.37 0.48 18.28
CA ILE A 146 5.24 -0.45 18.15
C ILE A 146 5.27 -1.17 16.80
N PHE A 147 5.30 -0.41 15.70
CA PHE A 147 5.16 -0.99 14.36
C PHE A 147 6.46 -1.62 13.87
N TYR A 148 7.56 -0.85 13.82
CA TYR A 148 8.83 -1.32 13.28
C TYR A 148 9.33 -2.63 13.92
N PRO A 149 9.36 -2.79 15.26
CA PRO A 149 9.87 -4.02 15.87
C PRO A 149 9.05 -5.25 15.50
N MET A 150 7.72 -5.12 15.38
CA MET A 150 6.85 -6.20 14.94
C MET A 150 7.10 -6.57 13.48
N ASN A 151 7.22 -5.58 12.59
CA ASN A 151 7.47 -5.81 11.18
C ASN A 151 8.85 -6.49 10.96
N HIS A 152 9.88 -5.98 11.64
CA HIS A 152 11.22 -6.54 11.60
C HIS A 152 11.23 -7.99 12.11
N ASP A 153 10.60 -8.23 13.26
CA ASP A 153 10.50 -9.56 13.85
C ASP A 153 9.83 -10.58 12.91
N PHE A 154 8.78 -10.15 12.20
CA PHE A 154 8.13 -10.97 11.19
C PHE A 154 9.09 -11.37 10.07
N LEU A 155 9.81 -10.43 9.48
CA LEU A 155 10.74 -10.72 8.37
C LEU A 155 11.94 -11.58 8.81
N VAL A 156 12.35 -11.48 10.08
CA VAL A 156 13.46 -12.29 10.60
C VAL A 156 13.02 -13.69 10.98
N ARG A 157 11.89 -13.82 11.70
CA ARG A 157 11.48 -15.09 12.34
C ARG A 157 10.28 -15.76 11.70
N HIS A 158 9.54 -15.05 10.84
CA HIS A 158 8.31 -15.51 10.19
C HIS A 158 7.36 -16.15 11.20
N ASN A 159 7.16 -15.48 12.36
CA ASN A 159 6.35 -15.98 13.48
C ASN A 159 6.72 -17.43 13.92
N GLY A 160 7.99 -17.82 13.79
CA GLY A 160 8.48 -19.17 14.11
C GLY A 160 8.17 -20.24 13.07
N ALA A 161 7.53 -19.89 11.95
CA ALA A 161 7.24 -20.79 10.84
C ALA A 161 8.46 -20.95 9.91
N LYS A 162 8.33 -21.84 8.92
CA LYS A 162 9.29 -21.90 7.82
C LYS A 162 9.23 -20.62 6.99
N VAL A 163 10.37 -20.22 6.43
CA VAL A 163 10.52 -18.93 5.73
C VAL A 163 9.59 -18.75 4.53
N ASP A 164 9.18 -19.84 3.89
CA ASP A 164 8.27 -19.85 2.72
C ASP A 164 6.81 -20.14 3.10
N HIS A 165 6.50 -20.29 4.40
CA HIS A 165 5.16 -20.64 4.89
C HIS A 165 4.14 -19.54 4.61
N TYR A 166 4.47 -18.31 5.01
CA TYR A 166 3.58 -17.17 4.81
C TYR A 166 3.58 -16.70 3.37
N TRP A 167 2.42 -16.22 2.91
CA TRP A 167 2.23 -15.73 1.55
C TRP A 167 2.91 -14.38 1.33
N ALA A 168 3.16 -14.01 0.06
CA ALA A 168 3.90 -12.80 -0.30
C ALA A 168 3.32 -11.52 0.33
N ASN A 169 2.00 -11.37 0.41
CA ASN A 169 1.38 -10.18 1.01
C ASN A 169 1.82 -9.93 2.46
N TRP A 170 2.20 -10.98 3.19
CA TRP A 170 2.65 -10.85 4.57
C TRP A 170 4.00 -10.15 4.63
N ASP A 171 5.01 -10.65 3.92
CA ASP A 171 6.31 -9.99 3.83
C ASP A 171 6.17 -8.60 3.23
N LEU A 172 5.45 -8.46 2.12
CA LEU A 172 5.30 -7.19 1.39
C LEU A 172 4.66 -6.09 2.25
N SER A 173 3.64 -6.41 3.05
CA SER A 173 3.02 -5.42 3.93
C SER A 173 3.96 -4.97 5.05
N ASN A 174 4.72 -5.90 5.64
CA ASN A 174 5.72 -5.57 6.66
C ASN A 174 6.88 -4.76 6.05
N LEU A 175 7.32 -5.08 4.83
CA LEU A 175 8.34 -4.33 4.08
C LEU A 175 7.88 -2.91 3.72
N ALA A 176 6.63 -2.75 3.26
CA ALA A 176 6.05 -1.43 3.00
C ALA A 176 6.05 -0.57 4.26
N SER A 177 5.71 -1.16 5.40
CA SER A 177 5.72 -0.50 6.71
C SER A 177 7.12 -0.07 7.12
N ILE A 178 8.11 -0.98 7.07
CA ILE A 178 9.51 -0.69 7.39
C ILE A 178 10.04 0.44 6.49
N MET A 179 9.81 0.36 5.18
CA MET A 179 10.25 1.39 4.23
C MET A 179 9.64 2.76 4.55
N ALA A 180 8.32 2.81 4.78
CA ALA A 180 7.62 4.05 5.11
C ALA A 180 8.09 4.65 6.44
N ILE A 181 8.35 3.80 7.46
CA ILE A 181 8.87 4.22 8.76
C ILE A 181 10.30 4.76 8.63
N GLY A 182 11.15 4.08 7.84
CA GLY A 182 12.52 4.54 7.57
C GLY A 182 12.56 5.94 6.97
N VAL A 183 11.68 6.21 5.99
CA VAL A 183 11.51 7.55 5.40
C VAL A 183 10.97 8.55 6.44
N LEU A 184 9.87 8.23 7.12
CA LEU A 184 9.22 9.12 8.09
C LEU A 184 10.14 9.52 9.25
N THR A 185 11.08 8.67 9.62
CA THR A 185 11.95 8.86 10.78
C THR A 185 13.37 9.24 10.41
N ASP A 186 13.64 9.48 9.13
CA ASP A 186 14.96 9.81 8.60
C ASP A 186 16.01 8.73 8.98
N ARG A 187 15.57 7.47 9.06
CA ARG A 187 16.36 6.28 9.41
C ARG A 187 16.72 5.49 8.16
N VAL A 188 17.83 5.89 7.54
CA VAL A 188 18.37 5.27 6.32
C VAL A 188 18.68 3.78 6.52
N ASP A 189 19.06 3.36 7.73
CA ASP A 189 19.32 1.96 8.06
C ASP A 189 18.05 1.10 8.01
N ILE A 190 16.93 1.61 8.54
CA ILE A 190 15.61 0.95 8.46
C ILE A 190 15.13 0.92 7.00
N TYR A 191 15.31 2.01 6.25
CA TYR A 191 14.97 2.05 4.83
C TYR A 191 15.77 1.00 4.03
N LYS A 192 17.09 0.92 4.27
CA LYS A 192 17.97 -0.04 3.59
C LYS A 192 17.66 -1.48 3.95
N GLU A 193 17.20 -1.78 5.18
CA GLU A 193 16.73 -3.11 5.53
C GLU A 193 15.60 -3.59 4.59
N ALA A 194 14.61 -2.73 4.31
CA ALA A 194 13.55 -3.07 3.38
C ALA A 194 14.07 -3.28 1.96
N ILE A 195 14.95 -2.39 1.48
CA ILE A 195 15.58 -2.52 0.15
C ILE A 195 16.38 -3.81 0.01
N ASP A 196 17.22 -4.12 1.00
CA ASP A 196 18.08 -5.31 0.98
C ASP A 196 17.24 -6.58 0.99
N TYR A 197 16.13 -6.61 1.73
CA TYR A 197 15.19 -7.73 1.74
C TYR A 197 14.45 -7.87 0.41
N LEU A 198 14.04 -6.78 -0.24
CA LEU A 198 13.37 -6.84 -1.55
C LEU A 198 14.25 -7.49 -2.61
N TYR A 199 15.57 -7.25 -2.56
CA TYR A 199 16.54 -7.87 -3.47
C TYR A 199 16.95 -9.29 -3.05
N ASN A 200 17.22 -9.50 -1.75
CA ASN A 200 17.97 -10.67 -1.27
C ASN A 200 17.22 -11.50 -0.20
N GLY A 201 15.97 -11.14 0.09
CA GLY A 201 15.18 -11.72 1.17
C GLY A 201 14.93 -13.22 1.04
N ALA A 202 14.86 -13.89 2.19
CA ALA A 202 14.63 -15.32 2.23
C ALA A 202 13.13 -15.70 2.14
N GLY A 203 12.21 -14.79 2.50
CA GLY A 203 10.77 -15.01 2.41
C GLY A 203 10.14 -14.59 1.08
N ASN A 204 8.81 -14.73 0.98
CA ASN A 204 8.07 -14.58 -0.26
C ASN A 204 7.90 -13.12 -0.73
N GLY A 205 8.29 -12.13 0.09
CA GLY A 205 8.27 -10.70 -0.30
C GLY A 205 9.51 -10.21 -1.05
N ALA A 206 10.56 -11.02 -1.18
CA ALA A 206 11.64 -10.71 -2.11
C ALA A 206 11.08 -10.72 -3.54
N LEU A 207 11.46 -9.74 -4.39
CA LEU A 207 10.80 -9.52 -5.68
C LEU A 207 10.86 -10.74 -6.60
N ASN A 208 11.98 -11.48 -6.59
CA ASN A 208 12.15 -12.72 -7.35
C ASN A 208 11.38 -13.93 -6.78
N LYS A 209 10.78 -13.82 -5.60
CA LYS A 209 9.90 -14.82 -4.98
C LYS A 209 8.43 -14.41 -5.04
N THR A 210 8.15 -13.12 -4.99
CA THR A 210 6.82 -12.57 -5.30
C THR A 210 6.47 -12.84 -6.76
N PHE A 211 7.40 -12.59 -7.68
CA PHE A 211 7.26 -12.84 -9.12
C PHE A 211 8.13 -14.03 -9.55
N TRP A 212 7.85 -15.20 -8.99
CA TRP A 212 8.76 -16.35 -8.97
C TRP A 212 8.93 -17.09 -10.29
N LYS A 213 8.00 -16.90 -11.24
CA LYS A 213 8.05 -17.60 -12.54
C LYS A 213 7.78 -16.65 -13.69
N VAL A 214 8.85 -16.31 -14.41
CA VAL A 214 8.76 -15.60 -15.69
C VAL A 214 8.49 -16.60 -16.82
N TYR A 215 7.58 -16.24 -17.71
CA TYR A 215 7.21 -16.99 -18.91
C TYR A 215 7.76 -16.37 -20.18
N ASP A 216 7.88 -17.20 -21.21
CA ASP A 216 8.08 -16.73 -22.58
C ASP A 216 6.94 -15.77 -22.95
N GLY A 217 7.30 -14.57 -23.42
CA GLY A 217 6.35 -13.47 -23.67
C GLY A 217 6.29 -12.40 -22.58
N GLY A 218 7.09 -12.50 -21.52
CA GLY A 218 7.33 -11.38 -20.59
C GLY A 218 6.29 -11.21 -19.49
N LEU A 219 5.47 -12.23 -19.22
CA LEU A 219 4.59 -12.27 -18.06
C LEU A 219 5.28 -12.98 -16.88
N ALA A 220 5.02 -12.53 -15.65
CA ALA A 220 5.52 -13.18 -14.44
C ALA A 220 4.39 -13.61 -13.52
N GLN A 221 4.36 -14.89 -13.15
CA GLN A 221 3.38 -15.42 -12.20
C GLN A 221 3.59 -14.81 -10.83
N VAL A 222 2.53 -14.21 -10.28
CA VAL A 222 2.51 -13.74 -8.90
C VAL A 222 2.35 -14.95 -7.97
N GLN A 223 3.09 -14.96 -6.87
CA GLN A 223 3.17 -16.05 -5.91
C GLN A 223 1.78 -16.51 -5.43
N GLU A 224 0.86 -15.56 -5.21
CA GLU A 224 -0.49 -15.84 -4.71
C GLU A 224 -1.53 -16.22 -5.79
N SER A 225 -1.16 -16.30 -7.07
CA SER A 225 -2.11 -16.53 -8.17
C SER A 225 -2.90 -17.84 -8.09
N GLY A 226 -2.36 -18.87 -7.43
CA GLY A 226 -3.10 -20.11 -7.20
C GLY A 226 -3.99 -20.09 -5.96
N ARG A 227 -3.91 -19.05 -5.12
CA ARG A 227 -4.70 -18.89 -3.89
C ARG A 227 -6.03 -18.24 -4.25
N ASP A 228 -5.98 -16.99 -4.65
CA ASP A 228 -7.11 -16.20 -5.15
C ASP A 228 -6.58 -14.90 -5.79
N GLN A 229 -7.46 -14.21 -6.52
CA GLN A 229 -7.08 -12.96 -7.18
C GLN A 229 -7.16 -11.74 -6.25
N GLY A 230 -7.89 -11.84 -5.14
CA GLY A 230 -7.93 -10.83 -4.09
C GLY A 230 -6.54 -10.54 -3.50
N HIS A 231 -5.76 -11.58 -3.22
CA HIS A 231 -4.40 -11.46 -2.70
C HIS A 231 -3.36 -11.25 -3.82
N THR A 232 -3.57 -11.87 -4.99
CA THR A 232 -2.71 -11.59 -6.15
C THR A 232 -2.66 -10.09 -6.47
N THR A 233 -3.81 -9.42 -6.46
CA THR A 233 -3.88 -7.97 -6.68
C THR A 233 -3.43 -7.15 -5.47
N LEU A 234 -3.48 -7.71 -4.25
CA LEU A 234 -2.88 -7.09 -3.06
C LEU A 234 -1.34 -7.06 -3.15
N ASP A 235 -0.71 -8.13 -3.63
CA ASP A 235 0.74 -8.16 -3.85
C ASP A 235 1.17 -7.04 -4.81
N ILE A 236 0.43 -6.87 -5.91
CA ILE A 236 0.66 -5.77 -6.86
C ILE A 236 0.47 -4.40 -6.19
N ALA A 237 -0.54 -4.26 -5.32
CA ALA A 237 -0.78 -3.02 -4.56
C ALA A 237 0.42 -2.66 -3.68
N LEU A 238 0.90 -3.61 -2.89
CA LEU A 238 1.98 -3.43 -1.93
C LEU A 238 3.32 -3.18 -2.64
N VAL A 239 3.64 -3.97 -3.67
CA VAL A 239 4.84 -3.76 -4.49
C VAL A 239 4.79 -2.41 -5.18
N GLY A 240 3.63 -1.99 -5.71
CA GLY A 240 3.45 -0.67 -6.29
C GLY A 240 3.77 0.45 -5.30
N ALA A 241 3.19 0.40 -4.09
CA ALA A 241 3.47 1.37 -3.04
C ALA A 241 4.95 1.40 -2.64
N ILE A 242 5.59 0.23 -2.50
CA ILE A 242 7.03 0.08 -2.24
C ILE A 242 7.86 0.73 -3.34
N CYS A 243 7.59 0.41 -4.61
CA CYS A 243 8.31 0.97 -5.75
C CYS A 243 8.15 2.50 -5.79
N GLN A 244 6.95 3.01 -5.53
CA GLN A 244 6.69 4.44 -5.52
C GLN A 244 7.39 5.16 -4.35
N MET A 245 7.44 4.54 -3.17
CA MET A 245 8.22 5.07 -2.03
C MET A 245 9.72 5.11 -2.38
N ALA A 246 10.26 4.03 -2.94
CA ALA A 246 11.66 3.97 -3.36
C ALA A 246 12.00 4.98 -4.46
N TRP A 247 11.15 5.09 -5.48
CA TRP A 247 11.28 6.06 -6.56
C TRP A 247 11.35 7.50 -6.03
N SER A 248 10.53 7.81 -5.02
CA SER A 248 10.55 9.12 -4.36
C SER A 248 11.84 9.41 -3.58
N GLN A 249 12.59 8.37 -3.20
CA GLN A 249 13.90 8.48 -2.55
C GLN A 249 15.07 8.42 -3.55
N GLY A 250 14.79 8.18 -4.84
CA GLY A 250 15.78 8.10 -5.91
C GLY A 250 16.23 6.68 -6.28
N ASP A 251 15.60 5.64 -5.72
CA ASP A 251 15.89 4.23 -6.03
C ASP A 251 14.88 3.65 -7.03
N ASP A 252 15.36 3.06 -8.13
CA ASP A 252 14.52 2.53 -9.21
C ASP A 252 14.19 1.04 -9.03
N LEU A 253 13.24 0.74 -8.13
CA LEU A 253 12.69 -0.62 -7.99
C LEU A 253 11.75 -1.02 -9.12
N TYR A 254 11.14 -0.05 -9.82
CA TYR A 254 10.30 -0.33 -10.99
C TYR A 254 11.11 -1.00 -12.11
N GLY A 255 12.34 -0.54 -12.33
CA GLY A 255 13.27 -1.08 -13.33
C GLY A 255 13.95 -2.40 -12.96
N TYR A 256 13.72 -2.95 -11.76
CA TYR A 256 14.41 -4.14 -11.28
C TYR A 256 14.20 -5.35 -12.21
N ASP A 257 15.30 -6.09 -12.46
CA ASP A 257 15.35 -7.33 -13.23
C ASP A 257 14.54 -7.27 -14.54
N ASN A 258 14.83 -6.23 -15.34
CA ASN A 258 14.16 -5.97 -16.61
C ASN A 258 12.64 -5.73 -16.45
N ASN A 259 12.25 -4.89 -15.50
CA ASN A 259 10.87 -4.55 -15.14
C ASN A 259 10.05 -5.78 -14.69
N LEU A 260 10.61 -6.62 -13.81
CA LEU A 260 9.94 -7.81 -13.27
C LEU A 260 8.58 -7.47 -12.63
N VAL A 261 8.50 -6.32 -11.96
CA VAL A 261 7.23 -5.82 -11.38
C VAL A 261 6.19 -5.55 -12.47
N LEU A 262 6.58 -4.98 -13.61
CA LEU A 262 5.67 -4.79 -14.76
C LEU A 262 5.20 -6.13 -15.31
N ALA A 263 6.10 -7.10 -15.47
CA ALA A 263 5.75 -8.45 -15.93
C ALA A 263 4.71 -9.12 -15.02
N GLY A 264 4.82 -8.94 -13.71
CA GLY A 264 3.84 -9.41 -12.72
C GLY A 264 2.51 -8.66 -12.78
N ALA A 265 2.57 -7.33 -12.93
CA ALA A 265 1.37 -6.51 -13.05
C ALA A 265 0.58 -6.82 -14.33
N GLU A 266 1.25 -6.98 -15.47
CA GLU A 266 0.64 -7.41 -16.74
C GLU A 266 0.00 -8.78 -16.62
N TYR A 267 0.65 -9.73 -15.93
CA TYR A 267 0.09 -11.06 -15.66
C TYR A 267 -1.20 -10.98 -14.86
N ALA A 268 -1.17 -10.28 -13.72
CA ALA A 268 -2.32 -10.15 -12.83
C ALA A 268 -3.47 -9.39 -13.52
N ALA A 269 -3.17 -8.30 -14.23
CA ALA A 269 -4.14 -7.52 -14.98
C ALA A 269 -4.80 -8.36 -16.08
N LYS A 270 -4.00 -9.08 -16.88
CA LYS A 270 -4.51 -9.91 -17.98
C LYS A 270 -5.53 -10.94 -17.48
N TYR A 271 -5.20 -11.65 -16.41
CA TYR A 271 -6.09 -12.67 -15.86
C TYR A 271 -7.38 -12.07 -15.28
N ASN A 272 -7.27 -10.95 -14.56
CA ASN A 272 -8.41 -10.26 -13.95
C ASN A 272 -9.26 -9.46 -14.97
N LEU A 273 -8.76 -9.22 -16.18
CA LEU A 273 -9.56 -8.76 -17.32
C LEU A 273 -10.35 -9.88 -18.00
N GLY A 274 -10.23 -11.12 -17.53
CA GLY A 274 -10.97 -12.28 -18.03
C GLY A 274 -10.24 -13.09 -19.10
N TYR A 275 -8.97 -12.80 -19.37
CA TYR A 275 -8.15 -13.58 -20.31
C TYR A 275 -7.38 -14.69 -19.60
N ASP A 276 -6.90 -15.67 -20.37
CA ASP A 276 -6.07 -16.75 -19.83
C ASP A 276 -4.59 -16.35 -19.72
N VAL A 277 -3.91 -16.94 -18.73
CA VAL A 277 -2.48 -16.80 -18.49
C VAL A 277 -1.85 -18.18 -18.26
N PRO A 278 -0.57 -18.38 -18.61
CA PRO A 278 0.13 -19.62 -18.27
C PRO A 278 0.26 -19.78 -16.76
N TYR A 279 0.20 -21.01 -16.25
CA TYR A 279 0.37 -21.29 -14.83
C TYR A 279 1.30 -22.47 -14.62
N THR A 280 2.24 -22.32 -13.69
CA THR A 280 3.18 -23.35 -13.26
C THR A 280 2.82 -23.67 -11.82
N THR A 281 2.70 -24.97 -11.52
CA THR A 281 2.38 -25.45 -10.17
C THR A 281 3.28 -24.77 -9.13
N TYR A 282 2.66 -24.02 -8.22
CA TYR A 282 3.34 -23.41 -7.10
C TYR A 282 3.36 -24.36 -5.91
N LYS A 283 4.48 -24.42 -5.19
CA LYS A 283 4.62 -25.22 -3.98
C LYS A 283 5.51 -24.50 -2.98
N ASN A 284 5.02 -24.41 -1.74
CA ASN A 284 5.83 -24.02 -0.58
C ASN A 284 5.74 -25.10 0.49
N SER A 285 6.19 -24.78 1.70
CA SER A 285 6.14 -25.70 2.83
C SER A 285 4.76 -26.01 3.42
N ASP A 286 3.72 -25.29 3.00
CA ASP A 286 2.34 -25.44 3.52
C ASP A 286 1.38 -26.01 2.47
N VAL A 287 1.47 -25.54 1.21
CA VAL A 287 0.49 -25.84 0.17
C VAL A 287 1.14 -26.21 -1.17
N THR A 288 0.34 -26.84 -2.03
CA THR A 288 0.64 -27.07 -3.44
C THR A 288 -0.56 -26.62 -4.27
N GLN A 289 -0.35 -25.68 -5.19
CA GLN A 289 -1.37 -25.12 -6.07
C GLN A 289 -1.06 -25.51 -7.50
N THR A 290 -1.90 -26.36 -8.08
CA THR A 290 -1.67 -26.96 -9.40
C THR A 290 -2.32 -26.20 -10.54
N ALA A 291 -3.13 -25.19 -10.23
CA ALA A 291 -3.80 -24.33 -11.20
C ALA A 291 -3.93 -22.91 -10.65
N ILE A 292 -4.11 -21.94 -11.55
CA ILE A 292 -4.52 -20.58 -11.19
C ILE A 292 -5.93 -20.60 -10.59
N SER A 293 -6.18 -19.77 -9.58
CA SER A 293 -7.47 -19.71 -8.90
C SER A 293 -8.45 -18.79 -9.62
N GLU A 294 -9.68 -19.25 -9.82
CA GLU A 294 -10.82 -18.43 -10.30
C GLU A 294 -11.46 -17.60 -9.16
N ALA A 295 -11.08 -17.85 -7.90
CA ALA A 295 -11.61 -17.10 -6.77
C ALA A 295 -11.25 -15.61 -6.88
N ASP A 296 -12.27 -14.76 -6.70
CA ASP A 296 -12.18 -13.30 -6.81
C ASP A 296 -11.67 -12.78 -8.16
N ARG A 297 -11.74 -13.58 -9.24
CA ARG A 297 -11.31 -13.13 -10.56
C ARG A 297 -12.10 -11.91 -11.02
N GLY A 298 -11.37 -10.88 -11.43
CA GLY A 298 -11.94 -9.58 -11.80
C GLY A 298 -12.12 -8.63 -10.62
N THR A 299 -11.57 -8.96 -9.45
CA THR A 299 -11.52 -8.06 -8.30
C THR A 299 -10.94 -6.70 -8.67
N GLU A 300 -11.48 -5.66 -8.05
CA GLU A 300 -11.15 -4.27 -8.34
C GLU A 300 -10.42 -3.65 -7.15
N ARG A 301 -9.19 -3.15 -7.38
CA ARG A 301 -8.36 -2.42 -6.42
C ARG A 301 -7.78 -1.15 -7.06
N PRO A 302 -7.66 -0.02 -6.34
CA PRO A 302 -7.20 1.27 -6.86
C PRO A 302 -5.66 1.33 -6.97
N ILE A 303 -5.08 0.54 -7.87
CA ILE A 303 -3.63 0.31 -7.93
C ILE A 303 -3.03 0.51 -9.33
N TRP A 304 -3.87 0.61 -10.35
CA TRP A 304 -3.44 0.49 -11.75
C TRP A 304 -2.93 1.81 -12.31
N GLU A 305 -3.44 2.94 -11.82
CA GLU A 305 -3.00 4.26 -12.28
C GLU A 305 -1.53 4.55 -11.99
N MET A 306 -1.06 4.12 -10.81
CA MET A 306 0.34 4.27 -10.43
C MET A 306 1.25 3.54 -11.42
N LEU A 307 0.93 2.27 -11.72
CA LEU A 307 1.71 1.43 -12.61
C LEU A 307 1.62 1.91 -14.07
N TYR A 308 0.42 2.26 -14.52
CA TYR A 308 0.18 2.79 -15.86
C TYR A 308 0.99 4.07 -16.10
N ASN A 309 0.89 5.05 -15.20
CA ASN A 309 1.58 6.32 -15.41
C ASN A 309 3.10 6.16 -15.29
N HIS A 310 3.60 5.30 -14.41
CA HIS A 310 5.03 5.03 -14.34
C HIS A 310 5.55 4.33 -15.61
N TYR A 311 4.98 3.19 -15.99
CA TYR A 311 5.55 2.39 -17.07
C TYR A 311 5.19 2.90 -18.46
N VAL A 312 3.94 3.30 -18.68
CA VAL A 312 3.45 3.67 -20.01
C VAL A 312 3.74 5.13 -20.30
N VAL A 313 3.32 6.04 -19.41
CA VAL A 313 3.42 7.48 -19.67
C VAL A 313 4.85 7.98 -19.46
N LEU A 314 5.45 7.68 -18.30
CA LEU A 314 6.80 8.17 -17.97
C LEU A 314 7.91 7.39 -18.70
N LYS A 315 7.85 6.06 -18.72
CA LYS A 315 8.91 5.22 -19.31
C LYS A 315 8.68 4.85 -20.79
N GLY A 316 7.47 5.10 -21.33
CA GLY A 316 7.16 4.81 -22.73
C GLY A 316 7.10 3.31 -23.09
N LEU A 317 6.88 2.44 -22.10
CA LEU A 317 6.81 1.00 -22.29
C LEU A 317 5.41 0.55 -22.72
N ASP A 318 5.35 -0.58 -23.42
CA ASP A 318 4.08 -1.23 -23.76
C ASP A 318 3.60 -2.08 -22.57
N ALA A 319 2.41 -1.76 -22.07
CA ALA A 319 1.76 -2.44 -20.96
C ALA A 319 0.24 -2.48 -21.20
N PRO A 320 -0.22 -3.30 -22.17
CA PRO A 320 -1.59 -3.25 -22.65
C PRO A 320 -2.61 -3.67 -21.60
N ASN A 321 -2.29 -4.63 -20.73
CA ASN A 321 -3.25 -5.11 -19.73
C ASN A 321 -3.37 -4.14 -18.55
N VAL A 322 -2.26 -3.60 -18.06
CA VAL A 322 -2.24 -2.53 -17.05
C VAL A 322 -2.96 -1.29 -17.58
N SER A 323 -2.71 -0.91 -18.85
CA SER A 323 -3.42 0.21 -19.50
C SER A 323 -4.93 -0.03 -19.56
N ALA A 324 -5.36 -1.23 -19.98
CA ALA A 324 -6.77 -1.58 -20.05
C ALA A 324 -7.43 -1.60 -18.67
N PHE A 325 -6.75 -2.10 -17.63
CA PHE A 325 -7.30 -2.12 -16.27
C PHE A 325 -7.39 -0.71 -15.67
N ALA A 326 -6.35 0.12 -15.84
CA ALA A 326 -6.39 1.52 -15.43
C ALA A 326 -7.55 2.26 -16.11
N ALA A 327 -7.75 2.06 -17.41
CA ALA A 327 -8.88 2.63 -18.15
C ALA A 327 -10.25 2.12 -17.64
N LYS A 328 -10.36 0.82 -17.30
CA LYS A 328 -11.58 0.23 -16.75
C LYS A 328 -11.95 0.82 -15.39
N LEU A 329 -10.97 1.06 -14.51
CA LEU A 329 -11.23 1.41 -13.12
C LEU A 329 -11.33 2.92 -12.85
N ARG A 330 -10.84 3.75 -13.78
CA ARG A 330 -10.88 5.22 -13.65
C ARG A 330 -12.28 5.78 -13.38
N PRO A 331 -12.41 6.77 -12.48
CA PRO A 331 -11.40 7.26 -11.55
C PRO A 331 -11.26 6.38 -10.29
N GLU A 332 -10.03 6.09 -9.89
CA GLU A 332 -9.71 5.30 -8.69
C GLU A 332 -10.03 6.06 -7.39
N GLY A 333 -10.77 5.41 -6.48
CA GLY A 333 -11.11 5.90 -5.14
C GLY A 333 -10.12 5.46 -4.06
N GLY A 334 -10.51 5.60 -2.80
CA GLY A 334 -9.67 5.24 -1.65
C GLY A 334 -10.39 4.35 -0.64
N GLY A 335 -10.01 4.47 0.63
CA GLY A 335 -10.56 3.65 1.72
C GLY A 335 -12.08 3.57 1.70
N GLY A 336 -12.60 2.34 1.70
CA GLY A 336 -14.02 2.01 1.72
C GLY A 336 -14.73 2.02 0.35
N ASP A 337 -14.11 2.52 -0.71
CA ASP A 337 -14.70 2.51 -2.07
C ASP A 337 -14.68 1.09 -2.69
N TYR A 338 -13.87 0.18 -2.14
CA TYR A 338 -13.64 -1.18 -2.63
C TYR A 338 -14.10 -2.26 -1.65
N GLY A 339 -15.07 -1.93 -0.80
CA GLY A 339 -15.68 -2.83 0.18
C GLY A 339 -15.53 -2.35 1.63
N PRO A 340 -16.39 -2.84 2.54
CA PRO A 340 -16.43 -2.36 3.93
C PRO A 340 -15.40 -3.05 4.85
N ASN A 341 -14.80 -4.14 4.40
CA ASN A 341 -13.85 -4.97 5.17
C ASN A 341 -12.40 -4.59 4.81
N SER A 342 -11.42 -5.22 5.48
CA SER A 342 -9.99 -4.92 5.30
C SER A 342 -9.56 -4.77 3.83
N GLY A 343 -10.05 -5.62 2.92
CA GLY A 343 -9.71 -5.54 1.48
C GLY A 343 -9.92 -4.16 0.85
N GLY A 344 -10.93 -3.41 1.29
CA GLY A 344 -11.19 -2.03 0.83
C GLY A 344 -10.32 -0.95 1.47
N TYR A 345 -9.39 -1.35 2.35
CA TYR A 345 -8.51 -0.51 3.17
C TYR A 345 -7.09 -1.10 3.28
N ASP A 346 -6.72 -2.09 2.47
CA ASP A 346 -5.35 -2.63 2.46
C ASP A 346 -4.40 -1.80 1.55
N GLN A 347 -4.94 -0.77 0.90
CA GLN A 347 -4.24 0.16 0.02
C GLN A 347 -4.74 1.60 0.18
N LEU A 348 -3.82 2.56 0.00
CA LEU A 348 -4.10 4.00 0.11
C LEU A 348 -5.03 4.56 -0.99
N GLY A 349 -4.91 4.06 -2.22
CA GLY A 349 -5.75 4.43 -3.36
C GLY A 349 -5.55 5.86 -3.91
N TYR A 350 -6.61 6.42 -4.50
CA TYR A 350 -6.68 7.71 -5.19
C TYR A 350 -5.70 7.84 -6.38
N GLY A 351 -5.38 6.73 -7.05
CA GLY A 351 -4.31 6.71 -8.04
C GLY A 351 -4.54 7.62 -9.25
N THR A 352 -5.79 7.76 -9.72
CA THR A 352 -6.15 8.69 -10.80
C THR A 352 -5.83 10.14 -10.43
N LEU A 353 -6.01 10.52 -9.17
CA LEU A 353 -5.66 11.85 -8.68
C LEU A 353 -4.14 12.02 -8.54
N LEU A 354 -3.46 11.01 -8.00
CA LEU A 354 -2.07 11.16 -7.54
C LEU A 354 -1.02 10.95 -8.64
N TYR A 355 -1.30 10.07 -9.60
CA TYR A 355 -0.28 9.58 -10.52
C TYR A 355 -0.48 10.01 -11.97
N THR A 356 -1.63 10.58 -12.33
CA THR A 356 -1.87 11.07 -13.71
C THR A 356 -0.79 12.06 -14.13
N LEU A 357 -0.03 11.69 -15.16
CA LEU A 357 0.98 12.54 -15.80
C LEU A 357 0.39 13.24 -17.04
N ASP A 358 1.05 14.34 -17.44
CA ASP A 358 0.69 15.16 -18.61
C ASP A 358 1.13 14.53 -19.95
#